data_AF-A0AA37TGS7-F1
#
_entry.id   AF-A0AA37TGS7-F1
#
_cell.length_a   1.000
_cell.length_b   1.000
_cell.length_c   1.000
_cell.angle_alpha   90.00
_cell.angle_beta   90.00
_cell.angle_gamma   90.00
#
_symmetry.space_group_name_H-M   'P 1'
#
loop_
_entity.id
_entity.type
_entity.pdbx_description
1 polymer ?
#
loop_
_entity_poly.entity_id
_entity_poly.type
_entity_poly.pdbx_seq_one_letter_code
_entity_poly.pdbx_strand_id
1 'polypeptide(L)'
;MSKNLPQGQATFRGRGLAFVHGTRIVVKVCPHCSQWNAPKAADRGVCGWCAYVPSYEDLVPVTPRDDPREMFAFRGHLTLD
;
A
#
# COMPACT_ATOMS: atom_id res chain seq x y z
N MET A 1 -11.51 -3.72 20.73
CA MET A 1 -11.73 -2.41 20.06
C MET A 1 -11.56 -2.60 18.57
N SER A 2 -12.66 -2.66 17.83
CA SER A 2 -12.62 -2.76 16.37
C SER A 2 -12.29 -1.38 15.82
N LYS A 3 -11.00 -1.07 15.68
CA LYS A 3 -10.56 0.11 14.92
C LYS A 3 -11.15 -0.02 13.51
N ASN A 4 -11.75 1.03 12.96
CA ASN A 4 -12.21 1.07 11.56
C ASN A 4 -10.99 0.91 10.65
N LEU A 5 -10.61 -0.34 10.36
CA LEU A 5 -9.48 -0.65 9.51
C LEU A 5 -9.86 -0.28 8.07
N PRO A 6 -8.97 0.40 7.32
CA PRO A 6 -9.20 0.64 5.91
C PRO A 6 -9.44 -0.71 5.24
N GLN A 7 -10.50 -0.83 4.44
CA GLN A 7 -10.77 -2.04 3.67
C GLN A 7 -10.35 -1.82 2.22
N GLY A 8 -9.82 -2.85 1.58
CA GLY A 8 -9.32 -2.76 0.22
C GLY A 8 -7.89 -2.24 0.13
N GLN A 9 -7.59 -1.45 -0.89
CA GLN A 9 -6.24 -0.97 -1.16
C GLN A 9 -5.80 0.08 -0.13
N ALA A 10 -4.63 -0.13 0.45
CA ALA A 10 -4.04 0.74 1.46
C ALA A 10 -2.56 0.97 1.17
N THR A 11 -2.01 2.03 1.75
CA THR A 11 -0.58 2.35 1.71
C THR A 11 -0.06 2.59 3.12
N PHE A 12 1.25 2.48 3.32
CA PHE A 12 1.90 2.76 4.59
C PHE A 12 2.29 4.23 4.65
N ARG A 13 1.29 5.09 4.86
CA ARG A 13 1.42 6.56 4.84
C ARG A 13 2.09 7.09 3.56
N GLY A 14 1.61 6.62 2.40
CA GLY A 14 2.11 7.02 1.08
C GLY A 14 3.32 6.22 0.58
N ARG A 15 3.76 5.19 1.32
CA ARG A 15 4.83 4.28 0.91
C ARG A 15 4.33 2.86 0.78
N GLY A 16 4.86 2.15 -0.22
CA GLY A 16 4.49 0.75 -0.46
C GLY A 16 3.00 0.57 -0.76
N LEU A 17 2.59 -0.69 -0.79
CA LEU A 17 1.24 -1.10 -1.19
C LEU A 17 0.79 -2.29 -0.35
N ALA A 18 -0.41 -2.18 0.20
CA ALA A 18 -1.08 -3.24 0.91
C ALA A 18 -2.53 -3.41 0.43
N PHE A 19 -3.08 -4.57 0.73
CA PHE A 19 -4.52 -4.81 0.67
C PHE A 19 -5.00 -5.30 2.02
N VAL A 20 -6.09 -4.72 2.52
CA VAL A 20 -6.66 -5.06 3.82
C VAL A 20 -8.02 -5.73 3.61
N HIS A 21 -8.20 -6.90 4.22
CA HIS A 21 -9.45 -7.64 4.19
C HIS A 21 -9.76 -8.19 5.58
N GLY A 22 -10.77 -7.61 6.22
CA GLY A 22 -11.09 -7.87 7.63
C GLY A 22 -9.93 -7.47 8.54
N THR A 23 -9.30 -8.47 9.17
CA THR A 23 -8.12 -8.33 10.05
C THR A 23 -6.84 -8.87 9.42
N ARG A 24 -6.77 -8.92 8.09
CA ARG A 24 -5.55 -9.36 7.38
C ARG A 24 -4.97 -8.20 6.60
N ILE A 25 -3.66 -7.99 6.78
CA ILE A 25 -2.86 -7.08 5.97
C ILE A 25 -2.07 -7.92 4.97
N VAL A 26 -2.33 -7.72 3.69
CA VAL A 26 -1.57 -8.33 2.60
C VAL A 26 -0.53 -7.32 2.12
N VAL A 27 0.74 -7.54 2.46
CA VAL A 27 1.84 -6.62 2.11
C VAL A 27 2.33 -6.94 0.70
N LYS A 28 1.91 -6.16 -0.32
CA LYS A 28 2.34 -6.35 -1.71
C LYS A 28 3.69 -5.71 -1.98
N VAL A 29 3.88 -4.45 -1.58
CA VAL A 29 5.15 -3.71 -1.66
C VAL A 29 5.55 -3.24 -0.28
N CYS A 30 6.76 -3.60 0.15
CA CYS A 30 7.28 -3.24 1.46
C CYS A 30 7.59 -1.73 1.54
N PRO A 31 7.13 -1.01 2.57
CA PRO A 31 7.41 0.42 2.71
C PRO A 31 8.85 0.73 3.16
N HIS A 32 9.58 -0.27 3.66
CA HIS A 32 10.97 -0.12 4.11
C HIS A 32 11.99 -0.36 3.01
N CYS A 33 11.85 -1.43 2.24
CA CYS A 33 12.83 -1.83 1.22
C CYS A 33 12.31 -1.71 -0.22
N SER A 34 11.07 -1.24 -0.41
CA SER A 34 10.43 -1.04 -1.72
C SER A 34 10.33 -2.30 -2.60
N GLN A 35 10.60 -3.48 -2.04
CA GLN A 35 10.51 -4.74 -2.78
C GLN A 35 9.07 -5.26 -2.85
N TRP A 36 8.74 -5.87 -3.98
CA TRP A 36 7.54 -6.68 -4.13
C TRP A 36 7.67 -8.00 -3.38
N ASN A 37 6.65 -8.33 -2.61
CA ASN A 37 6.55 -9.60 -1.93
C ASN A 37 6.01 -10.68 -2.88
N ALA A 38 6.57 -11.88 -2.80
CA ALA A 38 5.91 -13.07 -3.34
C ALA A 38 4.54 -13.26 -2.65
N PRO A 39 3.51 -13.79 -3.35
CA PRO A 39 2.15 -13.91 -2.80
C PRO A 39 2.09 -14.57 -1.42
N LYS A 40 2.83 -15.67 -1.23
CA LYS A 40 2.88 -16.40 0.05
C LYS A 40 3.45 -15.58 1.22
N ALA A 41 4.39 -14.67 0.96
CA ALA A 41 4.91 -13.76 1.98
C ALA A 41 3.96 -12.58 2.21
N ALA A 42 3.38 -12.04 1.13
CA ALA A 42 2.39 -10.97 1.19
C ALA A 42 1.21 -11.33 2.08
N ASP A 43 0.64 -12.52 1.91
CA ASP A 43 -0.54 -12.99 2.63
C ASP A 43 -0.29 -13.25 4.13
N ARG A 44 0.97 -13.45 4.52
CA ARG A 44 1.38 -13.57 5.92
C ARG A 44 1.50 -12.23 6.63
N GLY A 45 1.39 -11.11 5.91
CA GLY A 45 1.58 -9.79 6.47
C GLY A 45 3.02 -9.55 6.90
N VAL A 46 4.01 -10.09 6.18
CA VAL A 46 5.43 -9.87 6.48
C VAL A 46 6.22 -9.69 5.19
N CYS A 47 7.21 -8.80 5.19
CA CYS A 47 8.13 -8.69 4.06
C CYS A 47 9.08 -9.90 4.03
N GLY A 48 9.09 -10.62 2.91
CA GLY A 48 10.00 -11.76 2.72
C GLY A 48 11.48 -11.37 2.55
N TRP A 49 11.78 -10.07 2.41
CA TRP A 49 13.12 -9.55 2.13
C TRP A 49 13.80 -8.99 3.38
N CYS A 50 13.14 -8.05 4.06
CA CYS A 50 13.70 -7.37 5.24
C CYS A 50 12.99 -7.73 6.55
N ALA A 51 12.09 -8.72 6.52
CA ALA A 51 11.30 -9.16 7.68
C ALA A 51 10.41 -8.07 8.33
N TYR A 52 10.13 -6.96 7.63
CA TYR A 52 9.19 -5.95 8.11
C TYR A 52 7.80 -6.52 8.38
N VAL A 53 7.24 -6.24 9.55
CA VAL A 53 5.88 -6.60 9.98
C VAL A 53 5.08 -5.30 10.15
N PRO A 54 3.97 -5.11 9.43
CA PRO A 54 3.18 -3.89 9.48
C PRO A 54 2.28 -3.81 10.72
N SER A 55 2.06 -2.59 11.21
CA SER A 55 0.98 -2.26 12.14
C SER A 55 -0.23 -1.70 11.41
N TYR A 56 -1.42 -1.87 11.97
CA TYR A 56 -2.63 -1.19 11.45
C TYR A 56 -2.53 0.33 11.51
N GLU A 57 -1.73 0.87 12.42
CA GLU A 57 -1.53 2.32 12.59
C GLU A 57 -0.64 2.94 11.51
N ASP A 58 0.01 2.09 10.72
CA ASP A 58 0.79 2.50 9.56
C ASP A 58 -0.09 2.62 8.30
N LEU A 59 -1.26 1.97 8.29
CA LEU A 59 -2.11 1.84 7.12
C LEU A 59 -3.06 3.02 6.99
N VAL A 60 -3.08 3.59 5.79
CA VAL A 60 -4.07 4.58 5.34
C VAL A 60 -4.69 4.10 4.02
N PRO A 61 -5.96 4.42 3.73
CA PRO A 61 -6.53 4.17 2.41
C PRO A 61 -5.66 4.83 1.32
N VAL A 62 -5.55 4.19 0.16
CA VAL A 62 -4.97 4.85 -1.02
C VAL A 62 -5.92 5.97 -1.44
N THR A 63 -5.43 7.21 -1.50
CA THR A 63 -6.21 8.33 -2.02
C THR A 63 -6.02 8.43 -3.55
N PRO A 64 -6.86 9.15 -4.29
CA PRO A 64 -6.67 9.36 -5.73
C PRO A 64 -5.30 9.96 -6.09
N ARG A 65 -4.66 10.70 -5.18
CA ARG A 65 -3.29 11.23 -5.39
C ARG A 65 -2.22 10.13 -5.33
N ASP A 66 -2.52 9.04 -4.66
CA ASP A 66 -1.66 7.89 -4.47
C ASP A 66 -1.94 6.77 -5.48
N ASP A 67 -3.06 6.84 -6.23
CA ASP A 67 -3.39 5.85 -7.27
C ASP A 67 -2.50 6.07 -8.51
N PRO A 68 -1.64 5.11 -8.88
CA PRO A 68 -0.80 5.21 -10.07
C PRO A 68 -1.61 5.42 -11.36
N ARG A 69 -2.89 5.00 -11.41
CA ARG A 69 -3.78 5.17 -12.57
C ARG A 69 -4.25 6.62 -12.74
N GLU A 70 -4.46 7.32 -11.64
CA GLU A 70 -4.87 8.73 -11.63
C GLU A 70 -3.66 9.67 -11.81
N MET A 71 -2.46 9.24 -11.39
CA MET A 71 -1.22 10.01 -11.59
C MET A 71 -0.88 10.22 -13.08
N PHE A 72 -1.33 9.35 -13.98
CA PHE A 72 -1.20 9.54 -15.43
C PHE A 72 -2.24 10.51 -16.03
N ALA A 73 -3.37 10.76 -15.38
CA ALA A 73 -4.41 11.65 -15.88
C ALA A 73 -4.02 13.14 -15.77
N PHE A 74 -3.17 13.50 -14.78
CA PHE A 74 -2.75 14.90 -14.57
C PHE A 74 -1.61 15.36 -15.50
N ARG A 75 -0.89 14.43 -16.15
CA ARG A 75 0.24 14.75 -17.04
C ARG A 75 -0.16 15.14 -18.46
N GLY A 76 -1.46 15.21 -18.77
CA GLY A 76 -1.98 15.59 -20.09
C GLY A 76 -2.21 17.09 -20.32
N HIS A 77 -1.93 17.96 -19.34
CA HIS A 77 -2.25 19.41 -19.41
C HIS A 77 -1.05 20.35 -19.22
N LEU A 78 0.18 19.86 -19.47
CA LEU A 78 1.36 20.72 -19.62
C LEU A 78 1.79 20.72 -21.09
N THR A 79 1.08 21.49 -21.91
CA THR A 79 1.70 22.10 -23.08
C THR A 79 2.73 23.12 -22.56
N LEU A 80 3.99 22.95 -22.95
CA LEU A 80 4.98 24.02 -22.85
C LEU A 80 4.50 25.19 -23.72
N ASP A 81 4.29 26.35 -23.11
CA ASP A 81 4.49 27.64 -23.79
C ASP A 81 6.00 27.93 -23.86
#